data_AF-A0AAV0MYB1-F1
#
_entry.id   AF-A0AAV0MYB1-F1
#
_cell.length_a   1.000
_cell.length_b   1.000
_cell.length_c   1.000
_cell.angle_alpha   90.00
_cell.angle_beta   90.00
_cell.angle_gamma   90.00
#
_symmetry.space_group_name_H-M   'P 1'
#
loop_
_entity.id
_entity.type
_entity.pdbx_description
1 polymer ?
#
loop_
_entity_poly.entity_id
_entity_poly.type
_entity_poly.pdbx_seq_one_letter_code
_entity_poly.pdbx_strand_id
1 'polypeptide(L)' 'MWKLPMFGCTDSSQVLKELQECVKEYPQAFVRIIGFDNKRQVQCISFIAYKPEGYN' A
#
# COMPACT_ATOMS: atom_id res chain seq x y z
N MET A 1 -2.54 -3.81 -8.49
CA MET A 1 -1.96 -4.31 -7.23
C MET A 1 -0.46 -4.11 -7.36
N TRP A 2 0.19 -3.39 -6.44
CA TRP A 2 1.64 -3.18 -6.50
C TRP A 2 2.34 -4.41 -5.90
N LYS A 3 3.18 -5.07 -6.71
CA LYS A 3 3.84 -6.34 -6.37
C LYS A 3 2.85 -7.37 -5.77
N LEU A 4 3.23 -8.05 -4.69
CA LEU A 4 2.46 -9.06 -3.97
C LEU A 4 2.35 -8.68 -2.49
N PRO A 5 1.45 -9.31 -1.70
CA PRO A 5 1.40 -9.10 -0.26
C PRO A 5 2.76 -9.37 0.40
N MET A 6 3.17 -8.50 1.32
CA MET A 6 4.45 -8.60 2.02
C MET A 6 4.41 -9.63 3.15
N PHE A 7 4.30 -10.92 2.81
CA PHE A 7 4.26 -12.01 3.77
C PHE A 7 5.51 -12.03 4.67
N GLY A 8 5.31 -12.10 5.99
CA GLY A 8 6.41 -12.15 6.96
C GLY A 8 7.13 -10.81 7.19
N CYS A 9 6.67 -9.70 6.60
CA CYS A 9 7.22 -8.38 6.88
C CYS A 9 6.91 -7.96 8.32
N THR A 10 7.96 -7.65 9.09
CA THR A 10 7.86 -7.22 10.50
C THR A 10 8.30 -5.76 10.70
N ASP A 11 8.81 -5.11 9.67
CA ASP A 11 9.28 -3.72 9.70
C ASP A 11 8.40 -2.83 8.81
N SER A 12 7.73 -1.86 9.43
CA SER A 12 6.89 -0.89 8.72
C SER A 12 7.66 -0.04 7.71
N SER A 13 8.97 0.17 7.90
CA SER A 13 9.80 0.96 7.00
C SER A 13 9.82 0.37 5.58
N GLN A 14 9.75 -0.97 5.47
CA GLN A 14 9.73 -1.66 4.18
C GLN A 14 8.43 -1.36 3.41
N VAL A 15 7.29 -1.29 4.10
CA VAL A 15 6.00 -0.92 3.49
C VAL A 15 6.04 0.51 2.96
N LEU A 16 6.64 1.43 3.73
CA LEU A 16 6.80 2.83 3.31
C LEU A 16 7.76 2.98 2.12
N LYS A 17 8.81 2.17 2.06
CA LYS A 17 9.73 2.13 0.91
C LYS A 17 9.00 1.69 -0.35
N GLU A 18 8.20 0.63 -0.28
CA GLU A 18 7.39 0.14 -1.40
C GLU A 18 6.33 1.16 -1.84
N LEU A 19 5.72 1.88 -0.89
CA LEU A 19 4.83 3.00 -1.19
C LEU A 19 5.56 4.09 -2.00
N GLN A 20 6.77 4.48 -1.59
CA GLN A 20 7.56 5.48 -2.32
C GLN A 20 7.97 5.01 -3.71
N GLU A 21 8.36 3.74 -3.87
CA GLU A 21 8.64 3.15 -5.19
C GLU A 21 7.40 3.20 -6.09
N CYS A 22 6.22 2.85 -5.55
CA CYS A 22 4.96 2.89 -6.29
C CYS A 22 4.58 4.31 -6.72
N VAL A 23 4.70 5.29 -5.81
CA VAL A 23 4.40 6.71 -6.11
C VAL A 23 5.40 7.29 -7.12
N LYS A 24 6.68 6.90 -7.04
CA LYS A 24 7.69 7.33 -8.00
C LYS A 24 7.39 6.83 -9.42
N GLU A 25 6.96 5.58 -9.55
CA GLU A 25 6.60 4.98 -10.84
C GLU A 25 5.26 5.53 -11.37
N TYR A 26 4.31 5.80 -10.47
CA TYR A 26 2.95 6.26 -10.81
C TYR A 26 2.54 7.51 -10.01
N PRO A 27 3.13 8.69 -10.29
CA PRO A 27 2.94 9.89 -9.48
C PRO A 27 1.52 10.48 -9.55
N GLN A 28 0.74 10.14 -10.58
CA GLN A 28 -0.63 10.63 -10.76
C GLN A 28 -1.69 9.64 -10.23
N ALA A 29 -1.27 8.53 -9.62
CA ALA A 29 -2.17 7.52 -9.10
C ALA A 29 -2.48 7.73 -7.60
N PHE A 30 -3.70 7.36 -7.19
CA PHE A 30 -3.99 7.14 -5.78
C PHE A 30 -3.38 5.83 -5.32
N VAL A 31 -2.69 5.85 -4.17
CA VAL A 31 -2.13 4.64 -3.59
C VAL A 31 -2.75 4.42 -2.21
N ARG A 32 -3.26 3.21 -1.98
CA ARG A 32 -3.83 2.79 -0.70
C ARG A 32 -3.08 1.59 -0.15
N ILE A 33 -2.94 1.55 1.17
CA ILE A 33 -2.42 0.38 1.88
C ILE A 33 -3.61 -0.47 2.33
N ILE A 34 -3.51 -1.77 2.08
CA ILE A 34 -4.50 -2.77 2.45
C ILE A 34 -3.84 -3.89 3.25
N GLY A 35 -4.60 -4.55 4.11
CA GLY A 35 -4.12 -5.67 4.91
C GLY A 35 -5.15 -6.79 4.94
N PHE A 36 -4.65 -8.03 4.91
CA PHE A 36 -5.43 -9.25 4.89
C PHE A 36 -5.20 -10.04 6.17
N ASP A 37 -6.26 -10.59 6.74
CA ASP A 37 -6.19 -11.58 7.80
C ASP A 37 -6.36 -12.96 7.18
N ASN A 38 -5.30 -13.78 7.23
CA ASN A 38 -5.29 -15.10 6.62
C ASN A 38 -6.18 -16.11 7.36
N LYS A 39 -6.44 -15.93 8.66
CA LYS A 39 -7.32 -16.81 9.43
C LYS A 39 -8.78 -16.53 9.13
N ARG A 40 -9.14 -15.25 9.07
CA ARG A 40 -10.50 -14.81 8.72
C ARG A 40 -10.77 -14.86 7.22
N GLN A 41 -9.73 -15.01 6.40
CA GLN A 41 -9.79 -15.06 4.94
C GLN A 41 -10.44 -13.81 4.32
N VAL A 42 -10.20 -12.64 4.91
CA VAL A 42 -10.80 -11.38 4.47
C VAL A 42 -9.78 -10.24 4.49
N GLN A 43 -10.04 -9.21 3.70
CA GLN A 43 -9.35 -7.93 3.81
C GLN A 43 -9.89 -7.18 5.04
N CYS A 44 -9.01 -6.87 5.98
CA CYS A 44 -9.39 -6.28 7.28
C CYS A 44 -9.15 -4.77 7.35
N ILE A 45 -8.30 -4.21 6.48
CA ILE A 45 -7.98 -2.79 6.49
C ILE A 45 -7.80 -2.26 5.06
N SER A 46 -8.16 -0.99 4.87
CA SER A 46 -7.99 -0.25 3.63
C SER A 46 -7.99 1.25 3.93
N PHE A 47 -6.86 1.92 3.74
CA PHE A 47 -6.78 3.37 3.90
C PHE A 47 -5.90 4.00 2.82
N ILE A 48 -6.20 5.26 2.48
CA ILE A 48 -5.43 6.01 1.50
C ILE A 48 -4.06 6.37 2.08
N ALA A 49 -3.00 6.13 1.32
CA ALA A 49 -1.61 6.38 1.74
C ALA A 49 -0.95 7.48 0.90
N TYR A 50 -1.39 7.67 -0.34
CA TYR A 50 -0.97 8.77 -1.21
C TYR A 50 -2.13 9.26 -2.07
N LYS A 51 -2.22 10.59 -2.24
CA LYS A 51 -3.11 11.26 -3.19
C LYS A 51 -2.23 12.03 -4.18
N PRO A 52 -2.53 11.97 -5.49
CA PRO A 52 -1.78 12.71 -6.48
C PRO A 52 -1.96 14.22 -6.29
N GLU A 53 -0.91 14.98 -6.61
CA GLU A 53 -0.96 16.44 -6.57
C GLU A 53 -2.02 16.98 -7.53
N GLY A 54 -2.80 17.97 -7.08
CA GLY A 54 -3.87 18.57 -7.88
C GLY A 54 -5.26 17.92 -7.71
N TYR A 55 -5.37 16.84 -6.92
CA TYR A 55 -6.66 16.31 -6.50
C TYR A 55 -7.12 16.98 -5.20
N ASN A 56 -8.07 17.91 -5.31
CA ASN A 56 -8.77 18.54 -4.18
C ASN A 56 -10.07 17.81 -3.85
#